data_AF-A0A956HY46-F1
#
_entry.id   AF-A0A956HY46-F1
#
_cell.length_a   1.000
_cell.length_b   1.000
_cell.length_c   1.000
_cell.angle_alpha   90.00
_cell.angle_beta   90.00
_cell.angle_gamma   90.00
#
_symmetry.space_group_name_H-M   'P 1'
#
loop_
_entity.id
_entity.type
_entity.pdbx_description
1 polymer ?
#
loop_
_entity_poly.entity_id
_entity_poly.type
_entity_poly.pdbx_seq_one_letter_code
_entity_poly.pdbx_strand_id
1 'polypeptide(L)'
;MKRKVIIPMLVAGALLALTPSVGAQAGVSADDLARTPNPFKYEPTAAETVRHALEYFRVSPEAFDRLRSAAQTRGWLPTIATGYRFYDLGVDVNEQRTITDPANTAQNRNDRYNSFTVGAIWDFRQIVFNPSEVQVYGLVGVERDVMLEVTRTYFLRRQLVLRLALDPPREALSRASLELRIDEFTAILDVLTGAWFSEEATRRRDRATTRAGYGDGLPGSTVSAKRKR
;
A
#
# COMPACT_ATOMS: atom_id res chain seq x y z
N MET A 1 52.28 -7.21 -64.03
CA MET A 1 52.72 -6.02 -63.26
C MET A 1 51.80 -5.83 -62.05
N LYS A 2 52.23 -6.25 -60.85
CA LYS A 2 51.58 -5.89 -59.58
C LYS A 2 52.72 -5.57 -58.59
N ARG A 3 52.78 -4.32 -58.14
CA ARG A 3 53.87 -3.75 -57.35
C ARG A 3 53.84 -4.31 -55.93
N LYS A 4 55.03 -4.69 -55.45
CA LYS A 4 55.36 -4.87 -54.03
C LYS A 4 55.26 -3.52 -53.31
N VAL A 5 54.72 -3.51 -52.10
CA VAL A 5 55.13 -2.55 -51.07
C VAL A 5 55.28 -3.33 -49.77
N ILE A 6 56.54 -3.47 -49.37
CA ILE A 6 57.00 -3.90 -48.05
C ILE A 6 57.30 -2.60 -47.30
N ILE A 7 56.70 -2.40 -46.12
CA ILE A 7 57.20 -1.45 -45.13
C ILE A 7 57.25 -2.19 -43.79
N PRO A 8 58.44 -2.44 -43.23
CA PRO A 8 58.62 -2.78 -41.83
C PRO A 8 58.88 -1.49 -41.04
N MET A 9 58.23 -1.29 -39.90
CA MET A 9 58.80 -0.37 -38.92
C MET A 9 58.43 -0.78 -37.51
N LEU A 10 59.50 -1.13 -36.81
CA LEU A 10 59.63 -1.53 -35.42
C LEU A 10 59.67 -0.25 -34.59
N VAL A 11 58.74 -0.08 -33.65
CA VAL A 11 58.89 0.88 -32.54
C VAL A 11 58.53 0.16 -31.25
N ALA A 12 59.58 -0.14 -30.50
CA ALA A 12 59.54 -0.46 -29.09
C ALA A 12 59.14 0.79 -28.29
N GLY A 13 58.37 0.64 -27.21
CA GLY A 13 58.18 1.74 -26.27
C GLY A 13 57.09 1.53 -25.23
N ALA A 14 57.54 1.31 -23.99
CA ALA A 14 56.84 1.53 -22.73
C ALA A 14 55.67 0.60 -22.36
N LEU A 15 56.04 -0.49 -21.67
CA LEU A 15 55.25 -1.04 -20.56
C LEU A 15 54.93 0.09 -19.57
N LEU A 16 53.67 0.50 -19.52
CA LEU A 16 53.08 1.15 -18.35
C LEU A 16 52.21 0.10 -17.67
N ALA A 17 52.83 -0.62 -16.73
CA ALA A 17 52.10 -1.47 -15.81
C ALA A 17 51.21 -0.56 -14.95
N LEU A 18 49.92 -0.51 -15.28
CA LEU A 18 48.89 -0.11 -14.33
C LEU A 18 48.91 -1.15 -13.21
N THR A 19 49.65 -0.87 -12.15
CA THR A 19 49.42 -1.54 -10.87
C THR A 19 48.08 -1.02 -10.35
N PRO A 20 47.06 -1.88 -10.17
CA PRO A 20 45.92 -1.48 -9.36
C PRO A 20 46.46 -1.22 -7.96
N SER A 21 46.41 0.03 -7.52
CA SER A 21 46.51 0.38 -6.12
C SER A 21 45.34 -0.29 -5.40
N VAL A 22 45.59 -1.51 -4.93
CA VAL A 22 44.76 -2.19 -3.94
C VAL A 22 44.88 -1.32 -2.69
N GLY A 23 44.00 -0.33 -2.58
CA GLY A 23 43.71 0.34 -1.33
C GLY A 23 43.35 -0.76 -0.35
N ALA A 24 44.13 -0.87 0.73
CA ALA A 24 43.89 -1.79 1.81
C ALA A 24 42.45 -1.59 2.32
N GLN A 25 41.53 -2.41 1.84
CA GLN A 25 40.25 -2.60 2.51
C GLN A 25 40.62 -3.30 3.81
N ALA A 26 40.65 -2.55 4.90
CA ALA A 26 40.65 -3.12 6.23
C ALA A 26 39.39 -4.00 6.30
N GLY A 27 39.57 -5.31 6.14
CA GLY A 27 38.47 -6.25 6.22
C GLY A 27 37.82 -6.11 7.58
N VAL A 28 36.53 -5.76 7.60
CA VAL A 28 35.72 -5.75 8.81
C VAL A 28 35.81 -7.15 9.42
N SER A 29 36.49 -7.28 10.56
CA SER A 29 36.70 -8.58 11.18
C SER A 29 35.40 -9.07 11.79
N ALA A 30 35.18 -10.39 11.82
CA ALA A 30 33.95 -10.97 12.38
C ALA A 30 33.71 -10.54 13.85
N ASP A 31 34.78 -10.27 14.59
CA ASP A 31 34.73 -9.76 15.96
C ASP A 31 34.23 -8.31 16.06
N ASP A 32 34.47 -7.47 15.03
CA ASP A 32 33.94 -6.10 14.98
C ASP A 32 32.43 -6.08 14.70
N LEU A 33 31.94 -7.05 13.92
CA LEU A 33 30.51 -7.25 13.69
C LEU A 33 29.76 -7.61 14.98
N ALA A 34 30.39 -8.38 15.87
CA ALA A 34 29.80 -8.80 17.13
C ALA A 34 29.74 -7.68 18.18
N ARG A 35 30.64 -6.69 18.09
CA ARG A 35 30.70 -5.54 19.02
C ARG A 35 29.84 -4.36 18.61
N THR A 36 29.46 -4.29 17.34
CA THR A 36 28.65 -3.18 16.84
C THR A 36 27.21 -3.30 17.35
N PRO A 37 26.65 -2.28 18.04
CA PRO A 37 25.27 -2.30 18.48
C PRO A 37 24.35 -2.54 17.29
N ASN A 38 23.44 -3.52 17.38
CA ASN A 38 22.51 -3.83 16.29
C ASN A 38 21.64 -2.59 15.98
N PRO A 39 21.85 -1.90 14.83
CA PRO A 39 21.13 -0.67 14.53
C PRO A 39 19.63 -0.93 14.26
N PHE A 40 19.25 -2.19 14.02
CA PHE A 40 17.90 -2.60 13.65
C PHE A 40 17.03 -3.04 14.84
N LYS A 41 17.52 -2.89 16.09
CA LYS A 41 16.86 -3.44 17.29
C LYS A 41 15.41 -2.99 17.47
N TYR A 42 15.09 -1.75 17.10
CA TYR A 42 13.76 -1.16 17.28
C TYR A 42 12.95 -1.06 16.00
N GLU A 43 13.49 -1.54 14.87
CA GLU A 43 12.81 -1.42 13.59
C GLU A 43 11.74 -2.50 13.42
N PRO A 44 10.61 -2.19 12.76
CA PRO A 44 9.68 -3.19 12.26
C PRO A 44 10.37 -4.20 11.34
N THR A 45 9.91 -5.45 11.38
CA THR A 45 10.38 -6.49 10.46
C THR A 45 9.82 -6.25 9.06
N ALA A 46 10.51 -6.74 8.01
CA ALA A 46 10.03 -6.62 6.63
C ALA A 46 8.59 -7.16 6.47
N ALA A 47 8.28 -8.29 7.11
CA ALA A 47 6.95 -8.90 7.07
C ALA A 47 5.88 -8.01 7.72
N GLU A 48 6.19 -7.36 8.85
CA GLU A 48 5.28 -6.42 9.49
C GLU A 48 5.05 -5.18 8.62
N THR A 49 6.11 -4.64 8.00
CA THR A 49 6.01 -3.47 7.11
C THR A 49 5.19 -3.79 5.85
N VAL A 50 5.41 -4.94 5.22
CA VAL A 50 4.62 -5.38 4.06
C VAL A 50 3.15 -5.56 4.44
N ARG A 51 2.86 -6.20 5.59
CA ARG A 51 1.49 -6.39 6.06
C ARG A 51 0.76 -5.05 6.24
N HIS A 52 1.40 -4.07 6.86
CA HIS A 52 0.80 -2.74 7.05
C HIS A 52 0.68 -1.95 5.75
N ALA A 53 1.62 -2.10 4.82
CA ALA A 53 1.48 -1.51 3.49
C ALA A 53 0.26 -2.08 2.74
N LEU A 54 0.09 -3.40 2.75
CA LEU A 54 -1.08 -4.06 2.13
C LEU A 54 -2.40 -3.61 2.77
N GLU A 55 -2.42 -3.44 4.09
CA GLU A 55 -3.57 -2.89 4.82
C GLU A 55 -3.86 -1.43 4.43
N TYR A 56 -2.82 -0.60 4.35
CA TYR A 56 -2.92 0.81 3.97
C TYR A 56 -3.49 0.99 2.55
N PHE A 57 -3.01 0.21 1.58
CA PHE A 57 -3.55 0.22 0.22
C PHE A 57 -4.90 -0.49 0.08
N ARG A 58 -5.38 -1.19 1.12
CA ARG A 58 -6.58 -2.05 1.11
C ARG A 58 -6.50 -3.20 0.09
N VAL A 59 -5.30 -3.71 -0.13
CA VAL A 59 -4.96 -4.75 -1.11
C VAL A 59 -4.57 -6.03 -0.35
N SER A 60 -5.36 -6.41 0.67
CA SER A 60 -5.04 -7.60 1.47
C SER A 60 -5.56 -8.89 0.81
N PRO A 61 -4.87 -10.04 0.96
CA PRO A 61 -5.31 -11.33 0.44
C PRO A 61 -6.76 -11.67 0.85
N GLU A 62 -7.09 -11.40 2.12
CA GLU A 62 -8.40 -11.65 2.71
C GLU A 62 -9.50 -10.76 2.10
N ALA A 63 -9.16 -9.56 1.63
CA ALA A 63 -10.10 -8.71 0.90
C ALA A 63 -10.39 -9.29 -0.49
N PHE A 64 -9.37 -9.84 -1.16
CA PHE A 64 -9.56 -10.51 -2.45
C PHE A 64 -10.38 -11.77 -2.37
N ASP A 65 -10.18 -12.60 -1.35
CA ASP A 65 -10.98 -13.82 -1.19
C ASP A 65 -12.45 -13.51 -0.93
N ARG A 66 -12.73 -12.42 -0.20
CA ARG A 66 -14.10 -11.90 -0.04
C ARG A 66 -14.68 -11.36 -1.32
N LEU A 67 -13.92 -10.59 -2.11
CA LEU A 67 -14.37 -10.09 -3.40
C LEU A 67 -14.60 -11.21 -4.41
N ARG A 68 -13.72 -12.21 -4.43
CA ARG A 68 -13.81 -13.41 -5.28
C ARG A 68 -15.04 -14.24 -4.92
N SER A 69 -15.25 -14.56 -3.65
CA SER A 69 -16.43 -15.30 -3.20
C SER A 69 -17.74 -14.52 -3.43
N ALA A 70 -17.74 -13.21 -3.21
CA ALA A 70 -18.88 -12.36 -3.54
C ALA A 70 -19.17 -12.34 -5.06
N ALA A 71 -18.13 -12.27 -5.90
CA ALA A 71 -18.27 -12.32 -7.35
C ALA A 71 -18.78 -13.68 -7.84
N GLN A 72 -18.32 -14.79 -7.25
CA GLN A 72 -18.77 -16.14 -7.59
C GLN A 72 -20.23 -16.39 -7.19
N THR A 73 -20.65 -15.86 -6.03
CA THR A 73 -22.02 -16.01 -5.55
C THR A 73 -23.01 -15.06 -6.22
N ARG A 74 -22.55 -13.94 -6.80
CA ARG A 74 -23.41 -12.95 -7.48
C ARG A 74 -24.25 -13.55 -8.60
N GLY A 75 -23.72 -14.51 -9.35
CA GLY A 75 -24.45 -15.17 -10.44
C GLY A 75 -25.69 -15.95 -9.98
N TRP A 76 -25.79 -16.26 -8.69
CA TRP A 76 -26.93 -16.98 -8.10
C TRP A 76 -28.03 -16.07 -7.56
N LEU A 77 -27.72 -14.79 -7.33
CA LEU A 77 -28.65 -13.84 -6.73
C LEU A 77 -29.40 -13.07 -7.82
N PRO A 78 -30.75 -12.96 -7.74
CA PRO A 78 -31.48 -12.08 -8.64
C PRO A 78 -31.14 -10.63 -8.38
N THR A 79 -31.19 -9.82 -9.43
CA THR A 79 -31.30 -8.37 -9.27
C THR A 79 -32.77 -8.03 -9.01
N ILE A 80 -33.05 -7.52 -7.82
CA ILE A 80 -34.40 -7.09 -7.42
C ILE A 80 -34.56 -5.62 -7.83
N ALA A 81 -35.57 -5.33 -8.64
CA ALA A 81 -35.94 -3.99 -9.06
C ALA A 81 -37.33 -3.66 -8.54
N THR A 82 -37.44 -2.58 -7.78
CA THR A 82 -38.72 -2.07 -7.26
C THR A 82 -39.03 -0.74 -7.91
N GLY A 83 -40.23 -0.58 -8.46
CA GLY A 83 -40.72 0.65 -9.05
C GLY A 83 -42.01 1.09 -8.37
N TYR A 84 -42.10 2.36 -8.03
CA TYR A 84 -43.34 3.00 -7.63
C TYR A 84 -43.69 4.05 -8.66
N ARG A 85 -44.91 3.99 -9.21
CA ARG A 85 -45.39 4.96 -10.19
C ARG A 85 -46.74 5.49 -9.75
N PHE A 86 -46.81 6.81 -9.72
CA PHE A 86 -48.01 7.58 -9.44
C PHE A 86 -48.54 8.14 -10.76
N TYR A 87 -49.80 7.85 -11.08
CA TYR A 87 -50.49 8.42 -12.21
C TYR A 87 -51.64 9.30 -11.72
N ASP A 88 -51.60 10.58 -12.12
CA ASP A 88 -52.73 11.51 -12.00
C ASP A 88 -53.16 11.86 -13.42
N LEU A 89 -54.05 11.03 -13.99
CA LEU A 89 -54.76 11.40 -15.22
C LEU A 89 -55.88 12.35 -14.82
N GLY A 90 -55.50 13.61 -14.58
CA GLY A 90 -56.46 14.69 -14.39
C GLY A 90 -57.30 14.84 -15.64
N VAL A 91 -58.61 14.68 -15.52
CA VAL A 91 -59.53 14.87 -16.63
C VAL A 91 -60.42 16.05 -16.35
N ASP A 92 -60.32 17.06 -17.21
CA ASP A 92 -61.07 18.31 -17.13
C ASP A 92 -62.49 18.10 -17.66
N VAL A 93 -63.49 18.51 -16.87
CA VAL A 93 -64.90 18.47 -17.26
C VAL A 93 -65.28 19.85 -17.77
N ASN A 94 -65.40 19.99 -19.09
CA ASN A 94 -65.83 21.24 -19.71
C ASN A 94 -67.35 21.18 -19.92
N GLU A 95 -68.11 21.93 -19.13
CA GLU A 95 -69.57 21.95 -19.19
C GLU A 95 -70.01 22.98 -20.25
N GLN A 96 -70.28 22.52 -21.47
CA GLN A 96 -70.70 23.42 -22.56
C GLN A 96 -72.22 23.35 -22.75
N ARG A 97 -72.95 24.19 -22.02
CA ARG A 97 -74.41 24.28 -22.12
C ARG A 97 -74.80 25.08 -23.36
N THR A 98 -75.44 24.43 -24.32
CA THR A 98 -75.99 25.07 -25.51
C THR A 98 -77.51 25.03 -25.43
N ILE A 99 -78.21 26.06 -25.95
CA ILE A 99 -79.68 26.23 -25.85
C ILE A 99 -80.45 24.99 -26.37
N THR A 100 -79.83 24.20 -27.25
CA THR A 100 -80.43 23.04 -27.92
C THR A 100 -80.30 21.71 -27.16
N ASP A 101 -79.38 21.59 -26.20
CA ASP A 101 -79.20 20.36 -25.41
C ASP A 101 -78.75 20.69 -23.96
N PRO A 102 -79.71 20.85 -23.03
CA PRO A 102 -79.43 21.27 -21.66
C PRO A 102 -78.84 20.18 -20.76
N ALA A 103 -78.66 18.94 -21.25
CA ALA A 103 -78.20 17.80 -20.46
C ALA A 103 -76.86 17.22 -20.93
N ASN A 104 -76.19 17.83 -21.91
CA ASN A 104 -74.92 17.31 -22.42
C ASN A 104 -73.77 17.53 -21.42
N THR A 105 -73.58 16.55 -20.53
CA THR A 105 -72.48 16.51 -19.56
C THR A 105 -71.46 15.48 -20.06
N ALA A 106 -70.36 15.95 -20.65
CA ALA A 106 -69.24 15.08 -20.98
C ALA A 106 -68.46 14.76 -19.69
N GLN A 107 -68.73 13.59 -19.10
CA GLN A 107 -68.12 13.17 -17.85
C GLN A 107 -66.69 12.65 -18.12
N ASN A 108 -65.71 13.37 -17.61
CA ASN A 108 -64.30 13.04 -17.77
C ASN A 108 -63.78 12.46 -16.44
N ARG A 109 -63.46 11.16 -16.44
CA ARG A 109 -63.21 10.35 -15.24
C ARG A 109 -61.76 10.48 -14.76
N ASN A 110 -61.54 11.20 -13.67
CA ASN A 110 -60.24 11.31 -12.99
C ASN A 110 -59.95 10.03 -12.20
N ASP A 111 -59.29 9.07 -12.84
CA ASP A 111 -58.81 7.84 -12.19
C ASP A 111 -57.36 8.03 -11.73
N ARG A 112 -57.18 8.16 -10.41
CA ARG A 112 -55.88 8.13 -9.74
C ARG A 112 -55.52 6.69 -9.42
N TYR A 113 -54.39 6.23 -9.94
CA TYR A 113 -53.90 4.89 -9.62
C TYR A 113 -52.41 4.90 -9.28
N ASN A 114 -52.11 4.18 -8.20
CA ASN A 114 -50.76 3.94 -7.73
C ASN A 114 -50.39 2.53 -8.16
N SER A 115 -49.34 2.39 -8.96
CA SER A 115 -48.81 1.07 -9.31
C SER A 115 -47.48 0.86 -8.60
N PHE A 116 -47.41 -0.21 -7.81
CA PHE A 116 -46.17 -0.71 -7.25
C PHE A 116 -45.78 -1.98 -8.00
N THR A 117 -44.55 -2.01 -8.52
CA THR A 117 -44.03 -3.13 -9.32
C THR A 117 -42.77 -3.65 -8.65
N VAL A 118 -42.72 -4.96 -8.43
CA VAL A 118 -41.52 -5.67 -8.00
C VAL A 118 -41.13 -6.65 -9.09
N GLY A 119 -39.90 -6.54 -9.58
CA GLY A 119 -39.32 -7.44 -10.57
C GLY A 119 -38.07 -8.10 -10.02
N ALA A 120 -37.85 -9.35 -10.40
CA ALA A 120 -36.60 -10.07 -10.14
C ALA A 120 -36.02 -10.54 -11.48
N ILE A 121 -34.74 -10.23 -11.72
CA ILE A 121 -34.03 -10.57 -12.95
C ILE A 121 -32.87 -11.50 -12.60
N TRP A 122 -32.87 -12.70 -13.19
CA TRP A 122 -31.75 -13.63 -13.13
C TRP A 122 -30.97 -13.60 -14.45
N ASP A 123 -29.65 -13.44 -14.36
CA ASP A 123 -28.74 -13.54 -15.51
C ASP A 123 -27.84 -14.76 -15.37
N PHE A 124 -28.30 -15.90 -15.89
CA PHE A 124 -27.57 -17.17 -15.82
C PHE A 124 -26.25 -17.16 -16.62
N ARG A 125 -26.01 -16.16 -17.48
CA ARG A 125 -24.73 -16.03 -18.20
C ARG A 125 -23.58 -15.74 -17.23
N GLN A 126 -23.87 -15.05 -16.13
CA GLN A 126 -22.89 -14.73 -15.09
C GLN A 126 -22.46 -15.94 -14.26
N ILE A 127 -23.19 -17.08 -14.38
CA ILE A 127 -22.78 -18.35 -13.75
C ILE A 127 -21.62 -18.98 -14.52
N VAL A 128 -21.61 -18.85 -15.85
CA VAL A 128 -20.54 -19.40 -16.70
C VAL A 128 -19.32 -18.48 -16.72
N PHE A 129 -19.55 -17.16 -16.83
CA PHE A 129 -18.48 -16.17 -16.83
C PHE A 129 -18.93 -14.86 -16.19
N ASN A 130 -18.27 -14.48 -15.09
CA ASN A 130 -18.49 -13.19 -14.44
C ASN A 130 -17.34 -12.23 -14.78
N PRO A 131 -17.58 -11.11 -15.51
CA PRO A 131 -16.53 -10.14 -15.83
C PRO A 131 -15.90 -9.49 -14.58
N SER A 132 -16.60 -9.47 -13.44
CA SER A 132 -16.04 -9.01 -12.17
C SER A 132 -14.89 -9.89 -11.67
N GLU A 133 -14.82 -11.17 -12.06
CA GLU A 133 -13.71 -12.06 -11.69
C GLU A 133 -12.40 -11.60 -12.33
N VAL A 134 -12.43 -11.17 -13.60
CA VAL A 134 -11.27 -10.61 -14.31
C VAL A 134 -10.73 -9.36 -13.62
N GLN A 135 -11.61 -8.51 -13.12
CA GLN A 135 -11.21 -7.30 -12.37
C GLN A 135 -10.50 -7.65 -11.06
N VAL A 136 -10.95 -8.71 -10.36
CA VAL A 136 -10.30 -9.19 -9.12
C VAL A 136 -8.89 -9.72 -9.41
N TYR A 137 -8.67 -10.43 -10.52
CA TYR A 137 -7.33 -10.89 -10.90
C TYR A 137 -6.36 -9.73 -11.18
N GLY A 138 -6.85 -8.61 -11.72
CA GLY A 138 -6.02 -7.40 -11.93
C GLY A 138 -5.48 -6.82 -10.62
N LEU A 139 -6.19 -6.96 -9.51
CA LEU A 139 -5.78 -6.43 -8.21
C LEU A 139 -4.65 -7.25 -7.56
N VAL A 140 -4.53 -8.54 -7.88
CA VAL A 140 -3.42 -9.39 -7.42
C VAL A 140 -2.07 -8.92 -7.97
N GLY A 141 -2.07 -8.33 -9.17
CA GLY A 141 -0.87 -7.69 -9.73
C GLY A 141 -0.40 -6.52 -8.87
N VAL A 142 -1.32 -5.64 -8.50
CA VAL A 142 -1.05 -4.48 -7.63
C VAL A 142 -0.54 -4.93 -6.25
N GLU A 143 -1.11 -5.99 -5.68
CA GLU A 143 -0.63 -6.60 -4.42
C GLU A 143 0.85 -6.96 -4.52
N ARG A 144 1.18 -7.76 -5.53
CA ARG A 144 2.54 -8.23 -5.75
C ARG A 144 3.52 -7.08 -5.95
N ASP A 145 3.12 -6.06 -6.72
CA ASP A 145 3.95 -4.90 -6.99
C ASP A 145 4.23 -4.09 -5.71
N VAL A 146 3.21 -3.87 -4.88
CA VAL A 146 3.36 -3.21 -3.57
C VAL A 146 4.28 -4.03 -2.65
N MET A 147 4.08 -5.35 -2.55
CA MET A 147 4.92 -6.22 -1.73
C MET A 147 6.39 -6.16 -2.16
N LEU A 148 6.65 -6.22 -3.47
CA LEU A 148 8.00 -6.17 -4.01
C LEU A 148 8.66 -4.82 -3.76
N GLU A 149 7.93 -3.71 -3.98
CA GLU A 149 8.47 -2.36 -3.81
C GLU A 149 8.79 -2.06 -2.34
N VAL A 150 7.88 -2.42 -1.42
CA VAL A 150 8.12 -2.28 0.03
C VAL A 150 9.31 -3.12 0.48
N THR A 151 9.38 -4.38 0.04
CA THR A 151 10.47 -5.29 0.40
C THR A 151 11.81 -4.77 -0.12
N ARG A 152 11.85 -4.33 -1.37
CA ARG A 152 13.04 -3.77 -2.00
C ARG A 152 13.51 -2.52 -1.26
N THR A 153 12.61 -1.57 -1.03
CA THR A 153 12.89 -0.31 -0.33
C THR A 153 13.41 -0.57 1.09
N TYR A 154 12.79 -1.52 1.81
CA TYR A 154 13.21 -1.94 3.15
C TYR A 154 14.66 -2.45 3.18
N PHE A 155 15.00 -3.38 2.29
CA PHE A 155 16.35 -3.94 2.27
C PHE A 155 17.40 -2.97 1.73
N LEU A 156 17.06 -2.08 0.79
CA LEU A 156 17.96 -1.02 0.33
C LEU A 156 18.31 -0.06 1.47
N ARG A 157 17.30 0.40 2.23
CA ARG A 157 17.52 1.19 3.44
C ARG A 157 18.43 0.44 4.43
N ARG A 158 18.12 -0.82 4.71
CA ARG A 158 18.87 -1.65 5.66
C ARG A 158 20.33 -1.81 5.25
N GLN A 159 20.61 -1.98 3.96
CA GLN A 159 21.97 -2.06 3.43
C GLN A 159 22.74 -0.75 3.63
N LEU A 160 22.09 0.40 3.44
CA LEU A 160 22.73 1.71 3.67
C LEU A 160 23.02 1.97 5.15
N VAL A 161 22.08 1.64 6.04
CA VAL A 161 22.30 1.73 7.49
C VAL A 161 23.43 0.81 7.92
N LEU A 162 23.50 -0.41 7.38
CA LEU A 162 24.59 -1.33 7.67
C LEU A 162 25.94 -0.78 7.17
N ARG A 163 25.97 -0.20 5.97
CA ARG A 163 27.15 0.45 5.42
C ARG A 163 27.62 1.61 6.31
N LEU A 164 26.70 2.45 6.78
CA LEU A 164 27.01 3.55 7.70
C LEU A 164 27.59 3.03 9.03
N ALA A 165 27.08 1.91 9.53
CA ALA A 165 27.48 1.32 10.80
C ALA A 165 28.84 0.62 10.73
N LEU A 166 29.14 -0.08 9.62
CA LEU A 166 30.34 -0.91 9.49
C LEU A 166 31.52 -0.20 8.83
N ASP A 167 31.27 0.64 7.84
CA ASP A 167 32.29 1.38 7.08
C ASP A 167 31.83 2.83 6.87
N PRO A 168 31.81 3.65 7.95
CA PRO A 168 31.42 5.04 7.84
C PRO A 168 32.41 5.80 6.95
N PRO A 169 31.93 6.51 5.91
CA PRO A 169 32.81 7.33 5.07
C PRO A 169 33.60 8.34 5.91
N ARG A 170 34.91 8.44 5.67
CA ARG A 170 35.79 9.39 6.37
C ARG A 170 35.53 10.85 5.99
N GLU A 171 35.06 11.07 4.76
CA GLU A 171 34.73 12.38 4.24
C GLU A 171 33.32 12.80 4.69
N ALA A 172 33.20 14.02 5.21
CA ALA A 172 31.93 14.55 5.72
C ALA A 172 30.82 14.61 4.64
N LEU A 173 31.16 15.00 3.40
CA LEU A 173 30.20 15.06 2.30
C LEU A 173 29.68 13.67 1.91
N SER A 174 30.59 12.69 1.81
CA SER A 174 30.24 11.30 1.52
C SER A 174 29.37 10.69 2.62
N ARG A 175 29.58 11.06 3.89
CA ARG A 175 28.72 10.65 4.99
C ARG A 175 27.34 11.29 4.92
N ALA A 176 27.27 12.61 4.74
CA ALA A 176 26.00 13.35 4.66
C ALA A 176 25.13 12.86 3.49
N SER A 177 25.74 12.54 2.34
CA SER A 177 24.99 11.97 1.20
C SER A 177 24.44 10.57 1.49
N LEU A 178 25.16 9.74 2.24
CA LEU A 178 24.67 8.43 2.66
C LEU A 178 23.51 8.55 3.66
N GLU A 179 23.62 9.46 4.62
CA GLU A 179 22.55 9.77 5.59
C GLU A 179 21.29 10.27 4.86
N LEU A 180 21.43 11.22 3.93
CA LEU A 180 20.32 11.70 3.11
C LEU A 180 19.64 10.59 2.30
N ARG A 181 20.42 9.62 1.80
CA ARG A 181 19.87 8.48 1.07
C ARG A 181 19.09 7.53 1.98
N ILE A 182 19.52 7.36 3.24
CA ILE A 182 18.75 6.61 4.24
C ILE A 182 17.43 7.32 4.53
N ASP A 183 17.45 8.64 4.66
CA ASP A 183 16.25 9.45 4.89
C ASP A 183 15.27 9.36 3.71
N GLU A 184 15.78 9.40 2.47
CA GLU A 184 14.97 9.21 1.26
C GLU A 184 14.23 7.86 1.28
N PHE A 185 14.94 6.76 1.52
CA PHE A 185 14.30 5.44 1.59
C PHE A 185 13.34 5.30 2.79
N THR A 186 13.63 5.99 3.89
CA THR A 186 12.72 6.05 5.04
C THR A 186 11.43 6.78 4.66
N ALA A 187 11.53 7.91 3.97
CA ALA A 187 10.37 8.65 3.46
C ALA A 187 9.56 7.84 2.44
N ILE A 188 10.20 7.08 1.55
CA ILE A 188 9.50 6.18 0.62
C ILE A 188 8.74 5.09 1.39
N LEU A 189 9.36 4.46 2.39
CA LEU A 189 8.67 3.49 3.25
C LEU A 189 7.49 4.09 3.99
N ASP A 190 7.63 5.31 4.50
CA ASP A 190 6.54 6.02 5.17
C ASP A 190 5.41 6.34 4.18
N VAL A 191 5.70 6.75 2.95
CA VAL A 191 4.66 6.94 1.92
C VAL A 191 3.92 5.64 1.61
N LEU A 192 4.65 4.51 1.50
CA LEU A 192 4.07 3.20 1.22
C LEU A 192 3.31 2.59 2.41
N THR A 193 3.55 3.08 3.63
CA THR A 193 2.94 2.54 4.86
C THR A 193 2.04 3.53 5.59
N GLY A 194 1.84 4.73 5.05
CA GLY A 194 1.06 5.79 5.70
C GLY A 194 1.71 6.33 6.98
N ALA A 195 3.04 6.55 6.97
CA ALA A 195 3.90 6.95 8.08
C ALA A 195 4.04 5.96 9.25
N TRP A 196 3.40 4.79 9.14
CA TRP A 196 3.42 3.77 10.19
C TRP A 196 4.83 3.27 10.52
N PHE A 197 5.72 3.13 9.53
CA PHE A 197 7.05 2.57 9.73
C PHE A 197 7.89 3.40 10.72
N SER A 198 8.03 4.71 10.47
CA SER A 198 8.76 5.62 11.36
C SER A 198 8.10 5.79 12.74
N GLU A 199 6.77 5.83 12.78
CA GLU A 199 6.02 5.89 14.04
C GLU A 199 6.25 4.66 14.91
N GLU A 200 6.18 3.46 14.33
CA GLU A 200 6.37 2.21 15.07
C GLU A 200 7.83 2.05 15.53
N ALA A 201 8.81 2.45 14.72
CA ALA A 201 10.21 2.46 15.12
C ALA A 201 10.46 3.37 16.33
N THR A 202 9.84 4.56 16.34
CA THR A 202 9.91 5.51 17.46
C THR A 202 9.23 4.94 18.70
N ARG A 203 8.02 4.39 18.54
CA ARG A 203 7.25 3.75 19.62
C ARG A 203 8.00 2.59 20.27
N ARG A 204 8.66 1.73 19.48
CA ARG A 204 9.48 0.62 19.98
C ARG A 204 10.70 1.12 20.75
N ARG A 205 11.34 2.19 20.29
CA ARG A 205 12.46 2.85 20.97
C ARG A 205 12.01 3.43 22.32
N ASP A 206 10.91 4.15 22.36
CA ASP A 206 10.37 4.79 23.58
C ASP A 206 9.93 3.76 24.63
N ARG A 207 9.34 2.64 24.20
CA ARG A 207 8.99 1.52 25.09
C ARG A 207 10.24 0.88 25.71
N ALA A 208 11.33 0.79 24.96
CA ALA A 208 12.58 0.23 25.45
C ALA A 208 13.27 1.14 26.46
N THR A 209 13.28 2.46 26.24
CA THR A 209 13.84 3.43 27.19
C THR A 209 13.00 3.52 28.47
N THR A 210 11.67 3.51 28.36
CA THR A 210 10.76 3.50 29.51
C THR A 210 10.96 2.26 30.38
N ARG A 211 11.09 1.06 29.76
CA ARG A 211 11.32 -0.19 30.49
C ARG A 211 12.71 -0.23 31.15
N ALA A 212 13.73 0.35 30.52
CA ALA A 212 15.06 0.46 31.11
C ALA A 212 15.08 1.43 32.32
N GLY A 213 14.34 2.55 32.25
CA GLY A 213 14.23 3.52 33.34
C GLY A 213 13.40 3.03 34.54
N TYR A 214 12.49 2.08 34.34
CA TYR A 214 11.65 1.51 35.42
C TYR A 214 12.26 0.24 36.06
N GLY A 215 13.33 -0.31 35.48
CA GLY A 215 13.92 -1.59 35.88
C GLY A 215 15.04 -1.52 36.92
N ASP A 216 15.54 -0.33 37.27
CA ASP A 216 16.66 -0.14 38.21
C ASP A 216 16.22 0.31 39.62
N GLY A 217 14.91 0.37 39.86
CA GLY A 217 14.32 0.61 41.17
C GLY A 217 13.74 -0.66 41.75
N LEU A 218 14.52 -1.40 42.53
CA LEU A 218 14.05 -2.51 43.36
C LEU A 218 12.81 -2.10 44.18
N PRO A 219 11.74 -2.93 44.26
CA PRO A 219 10.67 -2.74 45.23
C PRO A 219 11.19 -3.13 46.61
N GLY A 220 11.88 -2.19 47.26
CA GLY A 220 12.61 -2.44 48.49
C GLY A 220 13.02 -1.16 49.21
N SER A 221 12.11 -0.19 49.35
CA SER A 221 12.22 0.74 50.47
C SER A 221 10.83 1.00 51.05
N THR A 222 10.68 0.49 52.27
CA THR A 222 9.58 0.68 53.19
C THR A 222 9.32 2.18 53.42
N VAL A 223 8.22 2.71 52.88
CA VAL A 223 7.63 3.93 53.45
C VAL A 223 6.85 3.51 54.69
N SER A 224 7.59 3.41 55.79
CA SER A 224 7.05 3.44 57.15
C SER A 224 6.41 4.80 57.37
N ALA A 225 5.11 4.91 57.04
CA ALA A 225 4.28 6.03 57.44
C ALA A 225 3.99 5.91 58.93
N LYS A 226 4.93 6.43 59.72
CA LYS A 226 4.86 6.64 61.16
C LYS A 226 3.72 7.62 61.46
N ARG A 227 2.51 7.11 61.65
CA ARG A 227 1.37 7.84 62.21
C ARG A 227 1.69 8.13 63.67
N LYS A 228 2.11 9.37 63.96
CA LYS A 228 2.32 9.85 65.33
C LYS A 228 1.47 11.10 65.56
N ARG A 229 0.46 10.88 66.41
CA ARG A 229 -0.37 11.82 67.18
C ARG A 229 -1.38 12.65 66.40
#